data_AF-A0A9W6QFI7-F1
#
_entry.id   AF-A0A9W6QFI7-F1
#
_cell.length_a   1.000
_cell.length_b   1.000
_cell.length_c   1.000
_cell.angle_alpha   90.00
_cell.angle_beta   90.00
_cell.angle_gamma   90.00
#
_symmetry.space_group_name_H-M   'P 1'
#
loop_
_entity.id
_entity.type
_entity.pdbx_description
1 polymer ?
#
loop_
_entity_poly.entity_id
_entity_poly.type
_entity_poly.pdbx_seq_one_letter_code
_entity_poly.pdbx_strand_id
1 'polypeptide(L)' 'MGWLILFLPTAAVWVVLIGALINHSGPIVTVPLGVGALLGAVAVLTQEPWFLVPVVLAWAWGVAMLVRAERRRR' A
#
# COMPACT_ATOMS: atom_id res chain seq x y z
N MET A 1 14.31 17.19 9.42
CA MET A 1 12.88 17.03 9.04
C MET A 1 12.66 16.39 7.65
N GLY A 2 13.68 16.04 6.86
CA GLY A 2 13.50 15.36 5.56
C GLY A 2 13.16 13.87 5.61
N TRP A 3 13.32 13.21 6.76
CA TRP A 3 13.10 11.76 6.91
C TRP A 3 11.62 11.35 6.88
N LEU A 4 10.70 12.26 7.23
CA LEU A 4 9.25 12.00 7.14
C LEU A 4 8.79 11.71 5.70
N ILE A 5 9.48 12.26 4.70
CA ILE A 5 9.16 12.06 3.28
C ILE A 5 9.41 10.60 2.87
N LEU A 6 10.39 9.93 3.47
CA LEU A 6 10.67 8.52 3.19
C LEU A 6 9.53 7.60 3.65
N PHE A 7 8.67 8.05 4.57
CA PHE A 7 7.54 7.28 5.08
C PHE A 7 6.20 7.62 4.43
N LEU A 8 6.17 8.56 3.47
CA LEU A 8 4.99 8.81 2.62
C LEU A 8 4.46 7.54 1.94
N PRO A 9 5.30 6.64 1.40
CA PRO A 9 4.84 5.38 0.81
C PRO A 9 4.07 4.50 1.79
N THR A 10 4.50 4.46 3.05
CA THR A 10 3.78 3.74 4.12
C THR A 10 2.38 4.32 4.28
N ALA A 11 2.25 5.64 4.44
CA ALA A 11 0.95 6.27 4.56
C ALA A 11 0.06 6.01 3.33
N ALA A 12 0.64 6.10 2.12
CA ALA A 12 -0.09 5.83 0.88
C ALA A 12 -0.63 4.39 0.82
N VAL A 13 0.14 3.38 1.26
CA VAL A 13 -0.31 1.99 1.26
C VAL A 13 -1.47 1.78 2.24
N TRP A 14 -1.42 2.41 3.41
CA TRP A 14 -2.51 2.37 4.40
C TRP A 14 -3.78 3.02 3.86
N VAL A 15 -3.67 4.19 3.23
CA VAL A 15 -4.82 4.88 2.61
C VAL A 15 -5.47 4.00 1.54
N VAL A 16 -4.67 3.40 0.66
CA VAL A 16 -5.19 2.51 -0.40
C VAL A 16 -5.79 1.23 0.18
N LEU A 17 -5.20 0.66 1.23
CA LEU A 17 -5.76 -0.51 1.93
C LEU A 17 -7.14 -0.19 2.53
N ILE A 18 -7.27 0.93 3.24
CA ILE A 18 -8.55 1.37 3.81
C ILE A 18 -9.59 1.56 2.70
N GLY A 19 -9.21 2.26 1.61
CA GLY A 19 -10.09 2.43 0.45
C GLY A 19 -10.50 1.09 -0.18
N ALA A 20 -9.58 0.14 -0.28
CA ALA A 20 -9.86 -1.20 -0.81
C ALA A 20 -10.84 -1.97 0.09
N LEU A 21 -10.69 -1.88 1.43
CA LEU A 21 -11.56 -2.51 2.41
C LEU A 21 -12.97 -1.92 2.40
N ILE A 22 -13.09 -0.59 2.36
CA ILE A 22 -14.39 0.11 2.27
C ILE A 22 -15.13 -0.28 1.00
N ASN A 23 -14.41 -0.43 -0.12
CA ASN A 23 -14.99 -0.85 -1.39
C ASN A 23 -15.24 -2.37 -1.49
N HIS A 24 -15.05 -3.12 -0.40
CA HIS A 24 -15.14 -4.58 -0.36
C HIS A 24 -14.35 -5.24 -1.50
N SER A 25 -13.15 -4.72 -1.77
CA SER A 25 -12.28 -5.23 -2.83
C SER A 25 -11.86 -6.68 -2.55
N GLY A 26 -11.68 -7.46 -3.61
CA GLY A 26 -11.31 -8.86 -3.49
C GLY A 26 -9.98 -9.09 -2.76
N PRO A 27 -9.76 -10.30 -2.22
CA PRO A 27 -8.56 -10.66 -1.45
C PRO A 27 -7.26 -10.45 -2.24
N ILE A 28 -7.32 -10.51 -3.57
CA ILE A 28 -6.19 -10.29 -4.47
C ILE A 28 -5.59 -8.87 -4.39
N VAL A 29 -6.37 -7.90 -3.88
CA VAL A 29 -5.95 -6.51 -3.68
C VAL A 29 -5.63 -6.24 -2.22
N THR A 30 -6.48 -6.71 -1.30
CA THR A 30 -6.34 -6.43 0.14
C THR A 30 -5.19 -7.20 0.78
N VAL A 31 -4.89 -8.43 0.37
CA VAL A 31 -3.78 -9.21 0.95
C VAL A 31 -2.42 -8.58 0.64
N PRO A 32 -2.06 -8.26 -0.62
CA PRO A 32 -0.79 -7.59 -0.92
C PRO A 32 -0.67 -6.23 -0.24
N LEU A 33 -1.76 -5.44 -0.22
CA LEU A 33 -1.77 -4.15 0.48
C LEU A 33 -1.62 -4.29 1.99
N GLY A 34 -2.21 -5.32 2.60
CA GLY A 34 -2.05 -5.63 4.02
C GLY A 34 -0.61 -5.99 4.38
N VAL A 35 0.04 -6.81 3.56
CA VAL A 35 1.47 -7.12 3.69
C VAL A 35 2.30 -5.85 3.55
N GLY A 36 2.00 -5.02 2.55
CA GLY A 36 2.64 -3.71 2.38
C GLY A 36 2.45 -2.79 3.59
N ALA A 37 1.25 -2.74 4.17
CA ALA A 37 0.93 -1.92 5.34
C ALA A 37 1.72 -2.35 6.58
N LEU A 38 1.83 -3.67 6.81
CA LEU A 38 2.65 -4.24 7.87
C LEU A 38 4.14 -3.95 7.67
N LEU A 39 4.67 -4.17 6.46
CA LEU A 39 6.07 -3.85 6.15
C LEU A 39 6.36 -2.36 6.30
N GLY A 40 5.41 -1.50 5.93
CA GLY A 40 5.53 -0.06 6.10
C GLY A 40 5.53 0.35 7.57
N ALA A 41 4.74 -0.30 8.42
CA ALA A 41 4.76 -0.09 9.87
C ALA A 41 6.10 -0.55 10.47
N VAL A 42 6.61 -1.71 10.05
CA VAL A 42 7.94 -2.20 10.46
C VAL A 42 9.03 -1.21 10.04
N ALA A 43 9.01 -0.72 8.79
CA ALA A 43 9.97 0.27 8.30
C ALA A 43 10.01 1.53 9.17
N VAL A 44 8.85 2.02 9.62
CA VAL A 44 8.75 3.19 10.51
C VAL A 44 9.32 2.88 11.90
N LEU A 45 9.03 1.69 12.44
CA LEU A 45 9.48 1.29 13.77
C LEU A 45 10.99 1.01 13.82
N THR A 46 11.54 0.35 12.80
CA THR A 46 12.97 -0.01 12.74
C THR A 46 13.84 1.08 12.12
N GLN A 47 13.22 2.13 11.54
CA GLN A 47 13.90 3.18 10.77
C GLN A 47 14.73 2.63 9.60
N GLU A 48 14.39 1.44 9.12
CA GLU A 48 15.11 0.78 8.04
C GLU A 48 14.42 1.03 6.67
N PRO A 49 15.05 1.81 5.77
CA PRO A 49 14.40 2.27 4.55
C PRO A 49 14.26 1.18 3.48
N TRP A 50 14.98 0.07 3.60
CA TRP A 50 14.93 -1.02 2.62
C TRP A 50 13.56 -1.71 2.58
N PHE A 51 12.82 -1.69 3.71
CA PHE A 51 11.43 -2.15 3.77
C PHE A 51 10.47 -1.29 2.93
N LEU A 52 10.83 -0.05 2.57
CA LEU A 52 9.98 0.81 1.75
C LEU A 52 9.86 0.31 0.31
N VAL A 53 10.85 -0.42 -0.20
CA VAL A 53 10.81 -0.98 -1.56
C VAL A 53 9.62 -1.92 -1.75
N PRO A 54 9.43 -2.98 -0.93
CA PRO A 54 8.26 -3.83 -1.06
C PRO A 54 6.94 -3.09 -0.74
N VAL A 55 6.96 -2.05 0.11
CA VAL A 55 5.78 -1.20 0.38
C VAL A 55 5.34 -0.46 -0.88
N VAL A 56 6.27 0.17 -1.60
CA VAL A 56 5.99 0.87 -2.86
C VAL A 56 5.47 -0.11 -3.92
N LEU A 57 6.06 -1.31 -4.01
CA LEU A 57 5.59 -2.35 -4.93
C LEU A 57 4.17 -2.82 -4.61
N ALA A 58 3.87 -3.09 -3.34
CA ALA A 58 2.53 -3.48 -2.88
C ALA A 58 1.51 -2.38 -3.16
N TRP A 59 1.88 -1.11 -2.91
CA TRP A 59 1.06 0.05 -3.22
C TRP A 59 0.75 0.15 -4.71
N ALA A 60 1.78 0.14 -5.55
CA ALA A 60 1.62 0.26 -7.00
C ALA A 60 0.78 -0.88 -7.57
N TRP A 61 0.97 -2.10 -7.07
CA TRP A 61 0.15 -3.26 -7.42
C TRP A 61 -1.33 -3.07 -7.04
N GLY A 62 -1.59 -2.65 -5.80
CA GLY A 62 -2.95 -2.42 -5.31
C GLY A 62 -3.67 -1.35 -6.14
N VAL A 63 -3.00 -0.22 -6.42
CA VAL A 63 -3.54 0.83 -7.29
C VAL A 63 -3.80 0.31 -8.70
N ALA A 64 -2.86 -0.41 -9.30
CA ALA A 64 -3.03 -0.95 -10.66
C ALA A 64 -4.22 -1.92 -10.76
N MET A 65 -4.42 -2.75 -9.74
CA MET A 65 -5.56 -3.67 -9.69
C MET A 65 -6.89 -2.96 -9.49
N LEU A 66 -6.95 -1.93 -8.64
CA LEU A 66 -8.13 -1.09 -8.49
C LEU A 66 -8.49 -0.38 -9.80
N VAL A 67 -7.51 0.21 -10.48
CA VAL A 67 -7.71 0.83 -11.80
C VAL A 67 -8.18 -0.18 -12.84
N ARG A 68 -7.61 -1.39 -12.84
CA ARG A 68 -8.07 -2.48 -13.73
C ARG A 68 -9.50 -2.92 -13.44
N ALA A 69 -9.87 -3.04 -12.17
CA ALA A 69 -11.22 -3.42 -11.76
C ALA A 69 -12.25 -2.36 -12.18
N GLU A 70 -11.92 -1.08 -12.03
CA GLU A 70 -12.77 0.05 -12.43
C GLU A 70 -12.95 0.09 -13.96
N ARG A 71 -11.87 -0.11 -14.73
CA ARG A 71 -11.95 -0.17 -16.20
C ARG A 71 -12.82 -1.31 -16.75
N ARG A 72 -13.03 -2.39 -15.99
CA ARG A 72 -13.92 -3.49 -16.39
C ARG A 72 -15.40 -3.22 -16.10
N ARG A 73 -15.69 -2.25 -15.22
CA ARG A 73 -17.06 -1.86 -14.86
C ARG A 73 -17.66 -0.82 -15.81
N ARG A 74 -16.81 -0.09 -16.54
CA ARG A 74 -17.19 0.81 -17.62
C ARG A 74 -17.24 0.05 -18.95
#